data_AF-A2CBX5-F1
#
_entry.id   AF-A2CBX5-F1
#
_cell.length_a   1.000
_cell.length_b   1.000
_cell.length_c   1.000
_cell.angle_alpha   90.00
_cell.angle_beta   90.00
_cell.angle_gamma   90.00
#
_symmetry.space_group_name_H-M   'P 1'
#
loop_
_entity.id
_entity.type
_entity.pdbx_description
1 polymer ?
#
loop_
_entity_poly.entity_id
_entity_poly.type
_entity_poly.pdbx_seq_one_letter_code
_entity_poly.pdbx_strand_id
1 'polypeptide(L)'
;MPFDSPQRITRRRSSAGPVPPRRQINSDYDDRNAPHRQGQGPRPTFLALRDHGKVYVADLPNLSDGQLVHICKEAEEVLESLERRISDLEHEAHNGFGDSDTFIKASTKRDVTRRFIRAIQGEQEHRLSNPALRRAAAESLPRTFLEISRHRLPGATFDSLLQEALAACELKELDSGIAPEAPVKVVPIRSTATTLPVVVTPDPNLPSSTSA
;
A
#
# COMPACT_ATOMS: atom_id res chain seq x y z
N MET A 1 38.82 64.34 21.65
CA MET A 1 38.57 63.37 22.74
C MET A 1 37.09 63.43 23.09
N PRO A 2 36.32 62.40 22.70
CA PRO A 2 35.70 61.56 23.72
C PRO A 2 35.77 60.06 23.38
N PHE A 3 35.61 59.27 24.44
CA PHE A 3 36.03 57.88 24.61
C PHE A 3 35.00 56.84 24.16
N ASP A 4 35.56 55.79 23.59
CA ASP A 4 35.30 54.35 23.71
C ASP A 4 33.92 53.78 24.06
N SER A 5 33.62 52.71 23.31
CA SER A 5 32.40 51.91 23.37
C SER A 5 32.47 50.86 24.48
N PRO A 6 31.39 50.60 25.24
CA PRO A 6 31.25 49.33 25.94
C PRO A 6 30.20 48.43 25.28
N GLN A 7 30.67 47.31 24.72
CA GLN A 7 29.83 46.18 24.32
C GLN A 7 29.06 45.62 25.53
N ARG A 8 27.72 45.66 25.47
CA ARG A 8 26.86 45.05 26.48
C ARG A 8 26.68 43.56 26.20
N ILE A 9 27.53 42.76 26.85
CA ILE A 9 27.35 41.33 27.05
C ILE A 9 25.97 41.07 27.68
N THR A 10 25.07 40.40 26.96
CA THR A 10 23.90 39.76 27.55
C THR A 10 24.12 38.25 27.61
N ARG A 11 24.35 37.84 28.85
CA ARG A 11 24.58 36.50 29.39
C ARG A 11 23.55 35.47 28.91
N ARG A 12 24.04 34.35 28.38
CA ARG A 12 23.32 33.08 28.17
C ARG A 12 22.46 32.73 29.40
N ARG A 13 21.14 32.63 29.23
CA ARG A 13 20.26 31.85 30.11
C ARG A 13 19.82 30.60 29.35
N SER A 14 20.47 29.49 29.66
CA SER A 14 20.03 28.15 29.29
C SER A 14 18.84 27.78 30.17
N SER A 15 17.63 28.13 29.75
CA SER A 15 16.38 27.62 30.33
C SER A 15 15.37 27.43 29.21
N ALA A 16 15.71 26.59 28.24
CA ALA A 16 14.77 26.07 27.27
C ALA A 16 14.23 24.74 27.83
N GLY A 17 13.07 24.79 28.48
CA GLY A 17 12.26 23.59 28.68
C GLY A 17 11.77 23.03 27.33
N PRO A 18 11.20 21.82 27.29
CA PRO A 18 10.69 21.25 26.06
C PRO A 18 9.63 22.17 25.45
N VAL A 19 9.86 22.61 24.20
CA VAL A 19 8.91 23.42 23.44
C VAL A 19 7.66 22.57 23.19
N PRO A 20 6.45 23.03 23.56
CA PRO A 20 5.23 22.25 23.33
C PRO A 20 4.96 22.13 21.83
N PRO A 21 4.36 21.01 21.35
CA PRO A 21 4.03 20.84 19.95
C PRO A 21 3.02 21.91 19.53
N ARG A 22 3.39 22.67 18.50
CA ARG A 22 2.59 23.75 17.92
C ARG A 22 1.33 23.13 17.31
N ARG A 23 0.15 23.36 17.91
CA ARG A 23 -1.14 23.00 17.29
C ARG A 23 -1.25 23.71 15.95
N GLN A 24 -1.59 22.96 14.90
CA GLN A 24 -1.86 23.52 13.58
C GLN A 24 -3.05 24.47 13.69
N ILE A 25 -2.83 25.71 13.29
CA ILE A 25 -3.84 26.74 13.17
C ILE A 25 -4.73 26.31 12.00
N ASN A 26 -6.01 26.08 12.27
CA ASN A 26 -7.03 25.98 11.23
C ASN A 26 -6.94 27.25 10.37
N SER A 27 -6.53 27.10 9.11
CA SER A 27 -6.55 28.21 8.16
C SER A 27 -8.00 28.41 7.74
N ASP A 28 -8.57 29.51 8.21
CA ASP A 28 -9.84 30.04 7.79
C ASP A 28 -9.94 30.08 6.26
N TYR A 29 -11.05 29.54 5.76
CA TYR A 29 -11.49 29.60 4.38
C TYR A 29 -12.08 30.99 4.13
N ASP A 30 -11.26 31.96 3.76
CA ASP A 30 -11.67 33.06 2.89
C ASP A 30 -10.45 33.90 2.53
N ASP A 31 -10.00 33.83 1.28
CA ASP A 31 -9.77 35.09 0.58
C ASP A 31 -9.95 34.93 -0.94
N ARG A 32 -10.79 35.81 -1.46
CA ARG A 32 -11.14 35.95 -2.86
C ARG A 32 -10.06 36.77 -3.56
N ASN A 33 -9.72 36.37 -4.78
CA ASN A 33 -8.97 37.17 -5.77
C ASN A 33 -7.50 37.52 -5.43
N ALA A 34 -6.57 36.70 -5.91
CA ALA A 34 -5.25 37.20 -6.32
C ALA A 34 -4.67 36.37 -7.48
N PRO A 35 -4.31 36.99 -8.62
CA PRO A 35 -3.64 36.31 -9.72
C PRO A 35 -2.13 36.21 -9.43
N HIS A 36 -1.53 35.05 -9.74
CA HIS A 36 -0.08 34.85 -9.86
C HIS A 36 0.79 35.22 -8.64
N ARG A 37 0.98 34.29 -7.71
CA ARG A 37 2.25 34.20 -6.97
C ARG A 37 2.64 32.76 -6.65
N GLN A 38 3.73 32.35 -7.30
CA GLN A 38 4.49 31.14 -7.03
C GLN A 38 5.01 31.17 -5.57
N GLY A 39 4.77 30.10 -4.81
CA GLY A 39 5.25 30.00 -3.43
C GLY A 39 4.51 28.98 -2.58
N GLN A 40 4.62 27.70 -2.94
CA GLN A 40 4.48 26.54 -2.04
C GLN A 40 3.25 26.53 -1.09
N GLY A 41 2.07 26.82 -1.63
CA GLY A 41 0.81 26.36 -1.04
C GLY A 41 0.53 24.91 -1.43
N PRO A 42 -0.37 24.19 -0.72
CA PRO A 42 -0.87 22.90 -1.17
C PRO A 42 -1.29 23.02 -2.63
N ARG A 43 -0.78 22.14 -3.50
CA ARG A 43 -1.16 22.16 -4.91
C ARG A 43 -2.69 22.10 -4.98
N PRO A 44 -3.35 22.96 -5.75
CA PRO A 44 -4.78 22.89 -5.88
C PRO A 44 -5.15 21.48 -6.33
N THR A 45 -5.93 20.78 -5.52
CA THR A 45 -6.47 19.43 -5.80
C THR A 45 -7.55 19.50 -6.87
N PHE A 46 -7.60 20.54 -7.69
CA PHE A 46 -8.60 20.70 -8.73
C PHE A 46 -8.04 21.42 -9.96
N LEU A 47 -8.47 20.94 -11.13
CA LEU A 47 -8.32 21.57 -12.43
C LEU A 47 -9.57 22.41 -12.69
N ALA A 48 -9.42 23.73 -12.84
CA ALA A 48 -10.54 24.59 -13.23
C ALA A 48 -10.73 24.51 -14.76
N LEU A 49 -11.75 23.80 -15.21
CA LEU A 49 -12.13 23.70 -16.61
C LEU A 49 -13.20 24.75 -16.94
N ARG A 50 -12.99 25.47 -18.05
CA ARG A 50 -13.84 26.61 -18.48
C ARG A 50 -15.33 26.27 -18.53
N ASP A 51 -15.66 25.08 -18.98
CA ASP A 51 -17.05 24.67 -19.21
C ASP A 51 -17.54 23.62 -18.19
N HIS A 52 -16.66 23.13 -17.32
CA HIS A 52 -16.95 21.98 -16.44
C HIS A 52 -16.69 22.29 -14.96
N GLY A 53 -16.30 23.53 -14.64
CA GLY A 53 -16.07 23.98 -13.27
C GLY A 53 -14.79 23.43 -12.66
N LYS A 54 -14.74 23.34 -11.33
CA LYS A 54 -13.60 22.77 -10.60
C LYS A 54 -13.68 21.25 -10.65
N VAL A 55 -12.75 20.62 -11.38
CA VAL A 55 -12.58 19.17 -11.42
C VAL A 55 -11.55 18.78 -10.40
N TYR A 56 -11.92 18.11 -9.31
CA TYR A 56 -10.96 17.71 -8.29
C TYR A 56 -10.01 16.61 -8.82
N VAL A 57 -8.72 16.92 -8.93
CA VAL A 57 -7.63 15.98 -9.14
C VAL A 57 -7.28 15.40 -7.78
N ALA A 58 -7.66 14.14 -7.54
CA ALA A 58 -7.32 13.44 -6.31
C ALA A 58 -5.79 13.30 -6.20
N ASP A 59 -5.20 13.87 -5.15
CA ASP A 59 -3.81 13.64 -4.78
C ASP A 59 -3.73 12.32 -3.99
N LEU A 60 -3.68 11.20 -4.73
CA LEU A 60 -3.77 9.84 -4.17
C LEU A 60 -2.87 9.60 -2.94
N PRO A 61 -1.60 10.04 -2.90
CA PRO A 61 -0.72 9.86 -1.74
C PRO A 61 -1.22 10.54 -0.47
N ASN A 62 -1.99 11.63 -0.58
CA ASN A 62 -2.47 12.40 0.57
C ASN A 62 -3.83 11.92 1.09
N LEU A 63 -4.47 10.97 0.41
CA LEU A 63 -5.73 10.37 0.83
C LEU A 63 -5.50 9.26 1.85
N SER A 64 -6.42 9.09 2.80
CA SER A 64 -6.40 7.94 3.70
C SER A 64 -6.83 6.66 2.98
N ASP A 65 -6.51 5.50 3.55
CA ASP A 65 -6.89 4.21 2.96
C ASP A 65 -8.42 4.07 2.81
N GLY A 66 -9.18 4.57 3.79
CA GLY A 66 -10.65 4.59 3.72
C GLY A 66 -11.18 5.49 2.60
N GLN A 67 -10.53 6.65 2.36
CA GLN A 67 -10.87 7.52 1.24
C GLN A 67 -10.54 6.88 -0.11
N LEU A 68 -9.38 6.21 -0.23
CA LEU A 68 -9.00 5.50 -1.45
C LEU A 68 -10.00 4.38 -1.78
N VAL A 69 -10.50 3.65 -0.78
CA VAL A 69 -11.54 2.63 -0.98
C VAL A 69 -12.85 3.24 -1.45
N HIS A 70 -13.28 4.34 -0.82
CA HIS A 70 -14.52 5.01 -1.20
C HIS A 70 -14.47 5.57 -2.64
N ILE A 71 -13.39 6.27 -2.99
CA ILE A 71 -13.19 6.84 -4.32
C ILE A 71 -13.04 5.75 -5.37
N CYS A 72 -12.43 4.61 -5.05
CA CYS A 72 -12.38 3.45 -5.95
C CYS A 72 -13.79 2.96 -6.30
N LYS A 73 -14.65 2.81 -5.29
CA LYS A 73 -16.04 2.38 -5.48
C LYS A 73 -16.83 3.38 -6.33
N GLU A 74 -16.71 4.68 -6.05
CA GLU A 74 -17.36 5.71 -6.87
C GLU A 74 -16.86 5.68 -8.33
N ALA A 75 -15.55 5.48 -8.53
CA ALA A 75 -14.98 5.38 -9.86
C ALA A 75 -15.46 4.13 -10.62
N GLU A 76 -15.68 3.01 -9.93
CA GLU A 76 -16.29 1.79 -10.49
C GLU A 76 -17.75 2.03 -10.90
N GLU A 77 -18.55 2.68 -10.06
CA GLU A 77 -19.93 3.04 -10.38
C GLU A 77 -20.00 3.98 -11.60
N VAL A 78 -19.10 4.96 -11.68
CA VAL A 78 -18.97 5.84 -12.85
C VAL A 78 -18.55 5.06 -14.09
N LEU A 79 -17.61 4.11 -13.95
CA LEU A 79 -17.17 3.28 -15.07
C LEU A 79 -18.32 2.44 -15.62
N GLU A 80 -19.09 1.78 -14.74
CA GLU A 80 -20.26 0.99 -15.13
C GLU A 80 -21.31 1.87 -15.82
N SER A 81 -21.58 3.07 -15.30
CA SER A 81 -22.47 4.03 -15.94
C SER A 81 -22.01 4.44 -17.34
N LEU A 82 -20.71 4.69 -17.50
CA LEU A 82 -20.11 5.03 -18.80
C LEU A 82 -20.17 3.86 -19.78
N GLU A 83 -19.93 2.63 -19.33
CA GLU A 83 -20.04 1.43 -20.18
C GLU A 83 -21.46 1.24 -20.70
N ARG A 84 -22.48 1.33 -19.83
CA ARG A 84 -23.89 1.29 -20.24
C ARG A 84 -24.21 2.39 -21.24
N ARG A 85 -23.79 3.64 -20.96
CA ARG A 85 -24.05 4.79 -21.84
C ARG A 85 -23.38 4.63 -23.21
N ILE A 86 -22.16 4.10 -23.25
CA ILE A 86 -21.45 3.82 -24.51
C ILE A 86 -22.21 2.77 -25.30
N SER A 87 -22.66 1.69 -24.66
CA SER A 87 -23.50 0.69 -25.33
C SER A 87 -24.78 1.31 -25.90
N ASP A 88 -25.50 2.15 -25.15
CA ASP A 88 -26.70 2.83 -25.66
C ASP A 88 -26.40 3.69 -26.90
N LEU A 89 -25.30 4.45 -26.86
CA LEU A 89 -24.85 5.29 -27.98
C LEU A 89 -24.45 4.47 -29.21
N GLU A 90 -23.89 3.27 -29.04
CA GLU A 90 -23.60 2.34 -30.13
C GLU A 90 -24.89 1.86 -30.82
N HIS A 91 -25.94 1.58 -30.04
CA HIS A 91 -27.26 1.21 -30.59
C HIS A 91 -27.92 2.41 -31.30
N GLU A 92 -27.84 3.62 -30.74
CA GLU A 92 -28.36 4.84 -31.36
C GLU A 92 -27.63 5.18 -32.67
N ALA A 93 -26.30 4.96 -32.72
CA ALA A 93 -25.50 5.13 -33.93
C ALA A 93 -25.91 4.15 -35.03
N HIS A 94 -26.19 2.89 -34.69
CA HIS A 94 -26.72 1.90 -35.64
C HIS A 94 -28.11 2.30 -36.18
N ASN A 95 -28.91 2.99 -35.38
CA ASN A 95 -30.23 3.49 -35.78
C ASN A 95 -30.19 4.82 -36.56
N GLY A 96 -29.00 5.36 -36.86
CA GLY A 96 -28.82 6.57 -37.68
C GLY A 96 -29.00 7.89 -36.94
N PHE A 97 -29.15 7.87 -35.62
CA PHE A 97 -29.31 9.06 -34.76
C PHE A 97 -28.05 9.40 -33.93
N GLY A 98 -26.94 8.71 -34.18
CA GLY A 98 -25.76 8.75 -33.30
C GLY A 98 -24.96 10.06 -33.33
N ASP A 99 -24.76 10.65 -32.16
CA ASP A 99 -23.80 11.74 -31.94
C ASP A 99 -22.39 11.16 -31.71
N SER A 100 -21.58 11.13 -32.77
CA SER A 100 -20.21 10.60 -32.76
C SER A 100 -19.28 11.34 -31.78
N ASP A 101 -19.47 12.63 -31.56
CA ASP A 101 -18.64 13.41 -30.63
C ASP A 101 -18.95 13.01 -29.19
N THR A 102 -20.23 12.79 -28.87
CA THR A 102 -20.64 12.31 -27.56
C THR A 102 -20.12 10.90 -27.29
N PHE A 103 -20.12 10.02 -28.29
CA PHE A 103 -19.52 8.68 -28.20
C PHE A 103 -18.00 8.74 -27.93
N ILE A 104 -17.25 9.57 -28.68
CA ILE A 104 -15.81 9.73 -28.49
C ILE A 104 -15.50 10.28 -27.09
N LYS A 105 -16.27 11.27 -26.62
CA LYS A 105 -16.12 11.84 -25.27
C LYS A 105 -16.41 10.81 -24.19
N ALA A 106 -17.48 10.02 -24.31
CA ALA A 106 -17.82 8.97 -23.35
C ALA A 106 -16.73 7.88 -23.30
N SER A 107 -16.26 7.44 -24.47
CA SER A 107 -15.17 6.46 -24.60
C SER A 107 -13.88 6.95 -23.97
N THR A 108 -13.50 8.21 -24.22
CA THR A 108 -12.32 8.82 -23.61
C THR A 108 -12.46 8.90 -22.10
N LYS A 109 -13.64 9.30 -21.59
CA LYS A 109 -13.91 9.33 -20.14
C LYS A 109 -13.77 7.94 -19.52
N ARG A 110 -14.33 6.90 -20.15
CA ARG A 110 -14.21 5.51 -19.70
C ARG A 110 -12.75 5.09 -19.57
N ASP A 111 -11.93 5.39 -20.58
CA ASP A 111 -10.52 5.00 -20.59
C ASP A 111 -9.70 5.77 -19.53
N VAL A 112 -10.03 7.05 -19.30
CA VAL A 112 -9.45 7.84 -18.19
C VAL A 112 -9.86 7.26 -16.84
N THR A 113 -11.15 6.93 -16.63
CA THR A 113 -11.64 6.32 -15.39
C THR A 113 -10.96 4.97 -15.13
N ARG A 114 -10.75 4.13 -16.16
CA ARG A 114 -9.99 2.87 -16.03
C ARG A 114 -8.54 3.06 -15.63
N ARG A 115 -7.89 4.13 -16.13
CA ARG A 115 -6.52 4.47 -15.71
C ARG A 115 -6.51 4.99 -14.28
N PHE A 116 -7.52 5.77 -13.89
CA PHE A 116 -7.65 6.29 -12.54
C PHE A 116 -7.85 5.17 -11.51
N ILE A 117 -8.72 4.19 -11.77
CA ILE A 117 -8.90 3.01 -10.91
C ILE A 117 -7.57 2.26 -10.74
N ARG A 118 -6.83 2.03 -11.84
CA ARG A 118 -5.50 1.39 -11.77
C ARG A 118 -4.49 2.20 -10.95
N ALA A 119 -4.54 3.53 -11.03
CA ALA A 119 -3.68 4.38 -10.21
C ALA A 119 -4.02 4.26 -8.71
N ILE A 120 -5.32 4.18 -8.36
CA ILE A 120 -5.76 3.94 -6.97
C ILE A 120 -5.25 2.59 -6.48
N GLN A 121 -5.43 1.52 -7.27
CA GLN A 121 -4.96 0.18 -6.92
C GLN A 121 -3.44 0.15 -6.73
N GLY A 122 -2.68 0.77 -7.64
CA GLY A 122 -1.23 0.88 -7.52
C GLY A 122 -0.79 1.62 -6.25
N GLU A 123 -1.50 2.68 -5.85
CA GLU A 123 -1.22 3.39 -4.59
C GLU A 123 -1.55 2.50 -3.37
N GLN A 124 -2.66 1.77 -3.38
CA GLN A 124 -3.01 0.84 -2.30
C GLN A 124 -1.96 -0.28 -2.16
N GLU A 125 -1.52 -0.86 -3.28
CA GLU A 125 -0.44 -1.86 -3.30
C GLU A 125 0.90 -1.28 -2.82
N HIS A 126 1.21 -0.04 -3.21
CA HIS A 126 2.40 0.66 -2.75
C HIS A 126 2.41 0.84 -1.22
N ARG A 127 1.24 1.14 -0.61
CA ARG A 127 1.10 1.23 0.85
C ARG A 127 1.25 -0.13 1.54
N LEU A 128 0.63 -1.18 0.98
CA LEU A 128 0.73 -2.54 1.52
C LEU A 128 2.16 -3.11 1.42
N SER A 129 2.85 -2.81 0.33
CA SER A 129 4.23 -3.24 0.10
C SER A 129 5.26 -2.42 0.89
N ASN A 130 4.87 -1.29 1.50
CA ASN A 130 5.78 -0.43 2.23
C ASN A 130 6.42 -1.17 3.43
N PRO A 131 7.74 -1.44 3.38
CA PRO A 131 8.41 -2.20 4.43
C PRO A 131 8.47 -1.45 5.76
N ALA A 132 8.43 -0.12 5.75
CA ALA A 132 8.40 0.68 6.97
C ALA A 132 7.07 0.51 7.71
N LEU A 133 5.94 0.57 7.00
CA LEU A 133 4.61 0.33 7.57
C LEU A 133 4.50 -1.11 8.08
N ARG A 134 4.99 -2.09 7.31
CA ARG A 134 5.01 -3.49 7.74
C ARG A 134 5.82 -3.71 9.01
N ARG A 135 7.04 -3.15 9.10
CA ARG A 135 7.88 -3.26 10.31
C ARG A 135 7.22 -2.59 11.51
N ALA A 136 6.69 -1.38 11.32
CA ALA A 136 5.98 -0.66 12.36
C ALA A 136 4.75 -1.44 12.87
N ALA A 137 3.97 -2.05 11.98
CA ALA A 137 2.83 -2.90 12.36
C ALA A 137 3.28 -4.19 13.06
N ALA A 138 4.34 -4.84 12.55
CA ALA A 138 4.88 -6.07 13.14
C ALA A 138 5.44 -5.87 14.56
N GLU A 139 5.89 -4.66 14.89
CA GLU A 139 6.41 -4.34 16.22
C GLU A 139 5.34 -3.73 17.14
N SER A 140 4.50 -2.84 16.61
CA SER A 140 3.50 -2.12 17.42
C SER A 140 2.31 -2.99 17.82
N LEU A 141 1.82 -3.87 16.94
CA LEU A 141 0.65 -4.71 17.25
C LEU A 141 0.97 -5.72 18.36
N PRO A 142 2.05 -6.52 18.30
CA PRO A 142 2.39 -7.41 19.40
C PRO A 142 2.71 -6.66 20.70
N ARG A 143 3.37 -5.49 20.63
CA ARG A 143 3.63 -4.66 21.82
C ARG A 143 2.36 -4.17 22.48
N THR A 144 1.45 -3.57 21.70
CA THR A 144 0.15 -3.11 22.23
C THR A 144 -0.67 -4.27 22.77
N PHE A 145 -0.66 -5.42 22.12
CA PHE A 145 -1.32 -6.62 22.61
C PHE A 145 -0.73 -7.10 23.95
N LEU A 146 0.60 -7.18 24.07
CA LEU A 146 1.26 -7.57 25.32
C LEU A 146 1.01 -6.54 26.43
N GLU A 147 1.01 -5.25 26.12
CA GLU A 147 0.71 -4.18 27.05
C GLU A 147 -0.73 -4.26 27.57
N ILE A 148 -1.71 -4.43 26.68
CA ILE A 148 -3.11 -4.65 27.05
C ILE A 148 -3.26 -5.92 27.88
N SER A 149 -2.62 -7.02 27.47
CA SER A 149 -2.65 -8.29 28.19
C SER A 149 -2.10 -8.16 29.61
N ARG A 150 -0.98 -7.45 29.78
CA ARG A 150 -0.37 -7.16 31.09
C ARG A 150 -1.30 -6.35 32.00
N HIS A 151 -2.10 -5.45 31.44
CA HIS A 151 -3.08 -4.67 32.20
C HIS A 151 -4.37 -5.42 32.54
N ARG A 152 -4.72 -6.46 31.76
CA ARG A 152 -5.98 -7.19 31.91
C ARG A 152 -5.84 -8.49 32.70
N LEU A 153 -4.64 -9.07 32.73
CA LEU A 153 -4.36 -10.31 33.45
C LEU A 153 -3.64 -10.01 34.77
N PRO A 154 -3.91 -10.78 35.84
CA PRO A 154 -3.05 -10.80 37.02
C PRO A 154 -1.58 -11.05 36.63
N GLY A 155 -0.63 -10.31 37.22
CA GLY A 155 0.78 -10.36 36.80
C GLY A 155 1.36 -11.78 36.76
N ALA A 156 1.06 -12.61 37.76
CA ALA A 156 1.53 -14.00 37.81
C ALA A 156 0.98 -14.87 36.67
N THR A 157 -0.26 -14.66 36.22
CA THR A 157 -0.83 -15.44 35.11
C THR A 157 -0.32 -14.96 33.77
N PHE A 158 -0.12 -13.64 33.59
CA PHE A 158 0.52 -13.09 32.39
C PHE A 158 1.94 -13.62 32.22
N ASP A 159 2.77 -13.53 33.27
CA ASP A 159 4.17 -13.96 33.22
C ASP A 159 4.28 -15.48 32.96
N SER A 160 3.41 -16.30 33.56
CA SER A 160 3.37 -17.74 33.32
C SER A 160 3.02 -18.08 31.86
N LEU A 161 1.98 -17.44 31.31
CA LEU A 161 1.56 -17.65 29.92
C LEU A 161 2.61 -17.13 28.93
N LEU A 162 3.27 -16.01 29.22
CA LEU A 162 4.33 -15.47 28.38
C LEU A 162 5.53 -16.44 28.35
N GLN A 163 5.93 -16.96 29.51
CA GLN A 163 7.02 -17.93 29.59
C GLN A 163 6.68 -19.24 28.86
N GLU A 164 5.45 -19.74 29.00
CA GLU A 164 4.97 -20.93 28.27
C GLU A 164 4.99 -20.70 26.76
N ALA A 165 4.51 -19.54 26.29
CA ALA A 165 4.51 -19.19 24.87
C ALA A 165 5.94 -19.08 24.30
N LEU A 166 6.88 -18.48 25.03
CA LEU A 166 8.28 -18.38 24.62
C LEU A 166 8.94 -19.76 24.55
N ALA A 167 8.71 -20.63 25.55
CA ALA A 167 9.20 -22.00 25.52
C ALA A 167 8.62 -22.81 24.36
N ALA A 168 7.34 -22.63 24.03
CA ALA A 168 6.71 -23.26 22.87
C ALA A 168 7.30 -22.77 21.54
N CYS A 169 7.70 -21.49 21.44
CA CYS A 169 8.39 -20.95 20.27
C CYS A 169 9.79 -21.53 20.09
N GLU A 170 10.58 -21.63 21.17
CA GLU A 170 11.92 -22.24 21.13
C GLU A 170 11.86 -23.70 20.67
N LEU A 171 10.88 -24.47 21.15
CA LEU A 171 10.63 -25.84 20.69
C LEU A 171 10.28 -25.90 19.20
N LYS A 172 9.52 -24.93 18.68
CA LYS A 172 9.15 -24.85 17.26
C LYS A 172 10.33 -24.47 16.36
N GLU A 173 11.24 -23.62 16.83
CA GLU A 173 12.46 -23.29 16.08
C GLU A 173 13.40 -24.50 15.98
N LEU A 174 13.49 -25.30 17.04
CA LEU A 174 14.27 -26.54 17.07
C LEU A 174 13.69 -27.64 16.16
N ASP A 175 12.36 -27.71 16.00
CA ASP A 175 11.67 -28.64 15.09
C ASP A 175 11.64 -28.15 13.63
N SER A 176 12.01 -26.88 13.38
CA SER A 176 12.07 -26.28 12.03
C SER A 176 13.38 -26.56 11.27
N GLY A 177 14.31 -27.29 11.87
CA GLY A 177 15.44 -27.89 11.16
C GLY A 177 15.00 -29.12 10.38
N ILE A 178 14.62 -28.94 9.11
CA ILE A 178 14.45 -29.97 8.05
C ILE A 178 14.05 -31.36 8.59
N ALA A 179 12.74 -31.65 8.62
CA ALA A 179 12.27 -33.04 8.67
C ALA A 179 10.95 -33.20 7.89
N PRO A 180 10.79 -34.33 7.16
CA PRO A 180 9.83 -34.49 6.08
C PRO A 180 8.39 -34.64 6.59
N GLU A 181 7.47 -34.41 5.66
CA GLU A 181 6.05 -34.76 5.69
C GLU A 181 5.76 -36.01 6.54
N ALA A 182 4.78 -35.87 7.45
CA ALA A 182 4.38 -36.89 8.41
C ALA A 182 4.20 -38.29 7.76
N PRO A 183 4.57 -39.39 8.44
CA PRO A 183 4.45 -40.72 7.87
C PRO A 183 2.97 -41.06 7.70
N VAL A 184 2.51 -41.05 6.46
CA VAL A 184 1.30 -41.74 6.02
C VAL A 184 1.40 -43.18 6.52
N LYS A 185 0.38 -43.67 7.24
CA LYS A 185 0.25 -45.08 7.62
C LYS A 185 0.10 -45.93 6.35
N VAL A 186 1.22 -46.30 5.74
CA VAL A 186 1.25 -47.24 4.63
C VAL A 186 1.34 -48.65 5.21
N VAL A 187 0.26 -49.42 5.07
CA VAL A 187 0.25 -50.86 5.34
C VAL A 187 1.16 -51.54 4.31
N PRO A 188 2.19 -52.30 4.71
CA PRO A 188 3.12 -52.89 3.76
C PRO A 188 2.48 -54.12 3.09
N ILE A 189 2.11 -53.99 1.82
CA ILE A 189 1.87 -55.16 0.96
C ILE A 189 3.25 -55.75 0.64
N ARG A 190 3.52 -56.95 1.14
CA ARG A 190 4.71 -57.72 0.79
C ARG A 190 4.60 -58.13 -0.69
N SER A 191 5.47 -57.59 -1.53
CA SER A 191 5.63 -58.04 -2.91
C SER A 191 7.05 -58.58 -3.10
N THR A 192 7.16 -59.90 -3.13
CA THR A 192 8.36 -60.66 -3.50
C THR A 192 8.49 -60.69 -5.02
N ALA A 193 9.51 -60.06 -5.61
CA ALA A 193 10.00 -60.40 -6.95
C ALA A 193 11.38 -59.80 -7.25
N THR A 194 12.39 -60.65 -7.13
CA THR A 194 13.53 -60.91 -8.04
C THR A 194 14.07 -59.77 -8.92
N THR A 195 15.31 -59.40 -8.63
CA THR A 195 16.20 -58.51 -9.39
C THR A 195 16.49 -59.03 -10.81
N LEU A 196 16.30 -58.18 -11.83
CA LEU A 196 16.91 -58.35 -13.15
C LEU A 196 17.72 -57.09 -13.50
N PRO A 197 18.96 -57.23 -14.01
CA PRO A 197 19.83 -56.09 -14.31
C PRO A 197 19.39 -55.40 -15.61
N VAL A 198 19.05 -54.11 -15.51
CA VAL A 198 18.72 -53.25 -16.65
C VAL A 198 20.01 -52.80 -17.32
N VAL A 199 20.25 -53.29 -18.53
CA VAL A 199 21.29 -52.82 -19.44
C VAL A 199 20.80 -51.55 -20.13
N VAL A 200 21.50 -50.43 -19.96
CA VAL A 200 21.20 -49.18 -20.66
C VAL A 200 22.13 -49.06 -21.85
N THR A 201 21.57 -49.16 -23.06
CA THR A 201 22.25 -48.86 -24.32
C THR A 201 22.09 -47.37 -24.62
N PRO A 202 23.16 -46.58 -24.78
CA PRO A 202 23.05 -45.16 -25.15
C PRO A 202 22.78 -44.97 -26.66
N ASP A 203 21.84 -44.07 -26.97
CA ASP A 203 21.43 -43.68 -28.32
C ASP A 203 22.53 -42.87 -29.06
N PRO A 204 22.83 -43.15 -30.34
CA PRO A 204 24.01 -42.63 -31.03
C PRO A 204 23.87 -41.27 -31.76
N ASN A 205 22.88 -40.42 -31.47
CA ASN A 205 22.63 -39.20 -32.25
C ASN A 205 22.68 -37.88 -31.46
N LEU A 206 23.80 -37.62 -30.79
CA LEU A 206 24.15 -36.26 -30.36
C LEU A 206 25.60 -35.94 -30.79
N PRO A 207 25.79 -35.03 -31.76
CA PRO A 207 27.13 -34.58 -32.14
C PRO A 207 27.74 -33.73 -31.01
N SER A 208 28.91 -34.18 -30.56
CA SER A 208 29.82 -33.48 -29.66
C SER A 208 30.27 -32.14 -30.26
N SER A 209 29.90 -31.02 -29.65
CA SER A 209 30.62 -29.76 -29.84
C SER A 209 31.57 -29.55 -28.67
N THR A 210 32.83 -29.85 -28.96
CA THR A 210 34.01 -29.70 -28.12
C THR A 210 34.31 -28.23 -27.84
N SER A 211 34.61 -27.95 -26.58
CA SER A 211 35.28 -26.76 -26.08
C SER A 211 36.73 -26.66 -26.58
N ALA A 212 37.09 -25.54 -27.20
CA ALA A 212 38.41 -24.90 -27.13
C ALA A 212 38.28 -23.43 -27.55
#